data_AF-A0A5C5U8U4-F1
#
_entry.id   AF-A0A5C5U8U4-F1
#
_cell.length_a   1.000
_cell.length_b   1.000
_cell.length_c   1.000
_cell.angle_alpha   90.00
_cell.angle_beta   90.00
_cell.angle_gamma   90.00
#
_symmetry.space_group_name_H-M   'P 1'
#
loop_
_entity.id
_entity.type
_entity.pdbx_description
1 polymer ?
#
loop_
_entity_poly.entity_id
_entity_poly.type
_entity_poly.pdbx_seq_one_letter_code
_entity_poly.pdbx_strand_id
1 'polypeptide(L)'
;CAINADHCDVDHVINYEAGGWTTGSNLQSLCRHHHNMKTDRRVAATGSIDGTITWTDPETDEIIGVVTPDGPLAGIQGGIEGITTRHSGKTPADDNTDPPEHDGRGNWGYTWSHKNTRTRKHRDQQRPTPPPDNEPPPF
;
A
#
# COMPACT_ATOMS: atom_id res chain seq x y z
N CYS A 1 -0.90 -14.63 6.11
CA CYS A 1 -1.72 -14.55 7.34
C CYS A 1 -2.57 -15.82 7.44
N ALA A 2 -2.91 -16.31 8.64
CA ALA A 2 -3.77 -17.49 8.85
C ALA A 2 -4.97 -17.21 9.79
N ILE A 3 -5.30 -15.93 9.99
CA ILE A 3 -6.46 -15.51 10.80
C ILE A 3 -7.73 -15.71 9.97
N ASN A 4 -8.74 -16.32 10.57
CA ASN A 4 -10.04 -16.54 9.94
C ASN A 4 -10.74 -15.20 9.62
N ALA A 5 -11.51 -15.18 8.53
CA ALA A 5 -12.16 -13.96 8.04
C ALA A 5 -13.15 -13.33 9.05
N ASP A 6 -13.72 -14.11 9.98
CA ASP A 6 -14.60 -13.62 11.05
C ASP A 6 -13.87 -12.76 12.11
N HIS A 7 -12.54 -12.86 12.16
CA HIS A 7 -11.67 -12.03 13.01
C HIS A 7 -10.92 -10.96 12.21
N CYS A 8 -11.25 -10.78 10.94
CA CYS A 8 -10.66 -9.79 10.06
C CYS A 8 -11.54 -8.53 9.98
N ASP A 9 -10.90 -7.40 9.73
CA ASP A 9 -11.57 -6.18 9.28
C ASP A 9 -11.85 -6.31 7.77
N VAL A 10 -12.98 -5.74 7.33
CA VAL A 10 -13.28 -5.55 5.91
C VAL A 10 -12.55 -4.30 5.44
N ASP A 11 -11.66 -4.45 4.47
CA ASP A 11 -10.80 -3.39 3.95
C ASP A 11 -11.01 -3.22 2.43
N HIS A 12 -10.99 -1.98 1.97
CA HIS A 12 -11.10 -1.68 0.54
C HIS A 12 -9.74 -1.77 -0.14
N VAL A 13 -9.60 -2.49 -1.25
CA VAL A 13 -8.36 -2.54 -2.04
C VAL A 13 -7.99 -1.14 -2.55
N ILE A 14 -8.92 -0.48 -3.24
CA ILE A 14 -8.89 0.96 -3.51
C ILE A 14 -9.61 1.65 -2.36
N ASN A 15 -8.91 2.46 -1.57
CA ASN A 15 -9.46 3.11 -0.38
C ASN A 15 -10.74 3.91 -0.72
N TYR A 16 -11.71 3.88 0.20
CA TYR A 16 -12.95 4.64 0.06
C TYR A 16 -12.69 6.16 -0.11
N GLU A 17 -11.72 6.71 0.62
CA GLU A 17 -11.30 8.12 0.50
C GLU A 17 -10.80 8.47 -0.91
N ALA A 18 -10.19 7.52 -1.61
CA ALA A 18 -9.74 7.65 -3.00
C ALA A 18 -10.89 7.43 -4.01
N GLY A 19 -12.11 7.22 -3.53
CA GLY A 19 -13.29 6.98 -4.36
C GLY A 19 -13.52 5.51 -4.70
N GLY A 20 -12.88 4.57 -4.00
CA GLY A 20 -13.08 3.14 -4.23
C GLY A 20 -14.50 2.68 -3.89
N TRP A 21 -15.09 1.85 -4.76
CA TRP A 21 -16.45 1.33 -4.57
C TRP A 21 -16.55 0.39 -3.37
N THR A 22 -17.66 0.41 -2.64
CA THR A 22 -17.95 -0.60 -1.62
C THR A 22 -18.64 -1.81 -2.26
N THR A 23 -17.85 -2.63 -2.96
CA THR A 23 -18.32 -3.82 -3.71
C THR A 23 -17.45 -5.03 -3.41
N GLY A 24 -17.99 -6.24 -3.58
CA GLY A 24 -17.22 -7.47 -3.34
C GLY A 24 -15.91 -7.57 -4.12
N SER A 25 -15.82 -6.98 -5.32
CA SER A 25 -14.58 -6.91 -6.10
C SER A 25 -13.50 -6.01 -5.49
N ASN A 26 -13.89 -4.99 -4.70
CA ASN A 26 -12.97 -4.03 -4.10
C ASN A 26 -12.77 -4.28 -2.59
N LEU A 27 -13.38 -5.31 -2.01
CA LEU A 27 -13.28 -5.60 -0.58
C LEU A 27 -12.45 -6.86 -0.34
N GLN A 28 -11.65 -6.82 0.72
CA GLN A 28 -10.84 -7.93 1.20
C GLN A 28 -10.96 -8.07 2.72
N SER A 29 -10.64 -9.26 3.23
CA SER A 29 -10.62 -9.53 4.68
C SER A 29 -9.19 -9.52 5.18
N LEU A 30 -8.84 -8.54 6.04
CA LEU A 30 -7.49 -8.43 6.61
C LEU A 30 -7.53 -8.46 8.13
N CYS A 31 -6.63 -9.23 8.75
CA CYS A 31 -6.47 -9.10 10.19
C CYS A 31 -5.97 -7.68 10.52
N ARG A 32 -6.29 -7.18 11.73
CA ARG A 32 -5.94 -5.83 12.17
C ARG A 32 -4.49 -5.43 11.88
N HIS A 33 -3.54 -6.37 12.02
CA HIS A 33 -2.14 -6.13 11.71
C HIS A 33 -1.87 -5.78 10.24
N HIS A 34 -2.39 -6.59 9.30
CA HIS A 34 -2.18 -6.36 7.86
C HIS A 34 -3.06 -5.22 7.34
N HIS A 35 -4.25 -5.04 7.91
CA HIS A 35 -5.08 -3.87 7.63
C HIS A 35 -4.32 -2.59 7.96
N ASN A 36 -3.76 -2.47 9.18
CA ASN A 36 -2.95 -1.33 9.56
C ASN A 36 -1.72 -1.15 8.65
N MET A 37 -1.07 -2.24 8.24
CA MET A 37 0.10 -2.17 7.33
C MET A 37 -0.25 -1.52 5.99
N LYS A 38 -1.43 -1.82 5.43
CA LYS A 38 -1.95 -1.20 4.21
C LYS A 38 -2.37 0.25 4.45
N THR A 39 -3.10 0.53 5.52
CA THR A 39 -3.51 1.90 5.88
C THR A 39 -2.29 2.81 6.06
N ASP A 40 -1.23 2.30 6.68
CA ASP A 40 0.05 3.00 6.88
C ASP A 40 0.92 3.05 5.60
N ARG A 41 0.44 2.49 4.47
CA ARG A 41 1.14 2.44 3.17
C ARG A 41 2.52 1.80 3.22
N ARG A 42 2.69 0.82 4.09
CA ARG A 42 3.90 -0.02 4.11
C ARG A 42 3.88 -1.04 2.98
N VAL A 43 2.69 -1.36 2.49
CA VAL A 43 2.43 -2.26 1.37
C VAL A 43 1.31 -1.68 0.52
N ALA A 44 1.32 -1.96 -0.77
CA ALA A 44 0.23 -1.65 -1.68
C ALA A 44 -0.49 -2.93 -2.10
N ALA A 45 -1.77 -2.82 -2.45
CA ALA A 45 -2.60 -3.93 -2.88
C ALA A 45 -3.27 -3.60 -4.20
N THR A 46 -3.30 -4.56 -5.12
CA THR A 46 -4.07 -4.50 -6.36
C THR A 46 -4.96 -5.74 -6.46
N GLY A 47 -6.21 -5.53 -6.82
CA GLY A 47 -7.22 -6.59 -6.89
C GLY A 47 -7.51 -7.00 -8.33
N SER A 48 -7.87 -8.26 -8.51
CA SER A 48 -8.39 -8.82 -9.77
C SER A 48 -9.86 -9.19 -9.61
N ILE A 49 -10.57 -9.32 -10.74
CA ILE A 49 -12.00 -9.63 -10.76
C ILE A 49 -12.33 -10.99 -10.15
N ASP A 50 -11.37 -11.92 -10.13
CA ASP A 50 -11.50 -13.26 -9.54
C ASP A 50 -11.26 -13.26 -8.02
N GLY A 51 -10.99 -12.10 -7.41
CA GLY A 51 -10.69 -11.94 -5.99
C GLY A 51 -9.23 -12.15 -5.64
N THR A 52 -8.34 -12.38 -6.62
CA THR A 52 -6.90 -12.45 -6.39
C THR A 52 -6.36 -11.07 -6.01
N ILE A 53 -5.60 -11.00 -4.92
CA ILE A 53 -4.93 -9.77 -4.45
C ILE A 53 -3.42 -9.91 -4.59
N THR A 54 -2.81 -8.98 -5.33
CA THR A 54 -1.36 -8.86 -5.44
C THR A 54 -0.87 -7.76 -4.50
N TRP A 55 0.08 -8.10 -3.65
CA TRP A 55 0.73 -7.18 -2.72
C TRP A 55 2.09 -6.77 -3.24
N THR A 56 2.39 -5.47 -3.20
CA THR A 56 3.66 -4.91 -3.67
C THR A 56 4.31 -4.02 -2.62
N ASP A 57 5.63 -3.90 -2.71
CA ASP A 57 6.38 -2.82 -2.06
C ASP A 57 6.06 -1.49 -2.79
N PRO A 58 5.55 -0.45 -2.10
CA PRO A 58 5.17 0.81 -2.75
C PRO A 58 6.33 1.65 -3.28
N GLU A 59 7.58 1.34 -2.93
CA GLU A 59 8.77 2.07 -3.39
C GLU A 59 9.41 1.40 -4.60
N THR A 60 9.42 0.07 -4.65
CA THR A 60 10.10 -0.69 -5.71
C THR A 60 9.13 -1.32 -6.71
N ASP A 61 7.83 -1.30 -6.43
CA ASP A 61 6.79 -2.07 -7.13
C ASP A 61 7.02 -3.59 -7.15
N GLU A 62 7.94 -4.09 -6.32
CA GLU A 62 8.24 -5.51 -6.22
C GLU A 62 7.06 -6.27 -5.62
N ILE A 63 6.68 -7.40 -6.25
CA ILE A 63 5.64 -8.28 -5.72
C ILE A 63 6.17 -9.00 -4.49
N ILE A 64 5.60 -8.69 -3.33
CA ILE A 64 5.95 -9.32 -2.05
C ILE A 64 5.05 -10.53 -1.73
N GLY A 65 3.91 -10.65 -2.42
CA GLY A 65 3.02 -11.79 -2.26
C GLY A 65 1.77 -11.71 -3.11
N VAL A 66 1.14 -12.86 -3.32
CA VAL A 66 -0.14 -12.99 -4.01
C VAL A 66 -1.06 -13.85 -3.14
N VAL A 67 -2.30 -13.40 -2.95
CA VAL A 67 -3.32 -14.12 -2.20
C VAL A 67 -4.46 -14.43 -3.15
N THR A 68 -4.79 -15.71 -3.29
CA THR A 68 -5.95 -16.18 -4.04
C THR A 68 -7.09 -16.51 -3.09
N PRO A 69 -8.35 -16.24 -3.46
CA PRO A 69 -9.49 -16.59 -2.62
C PRO A 69 -9.64 -18.12 -2.51
N ASP A 70 -10.11 -18.54 -1.35
CA ASP A 70 -10.43 -19.93 -1.04
C ASP A 70 -11.86 -20.02 -0.49
N GLY A 71 -12.42 -21.23 -0.45
CA GLY A 71 -13.74 -21.51 0.08
C GLY A 71 -14.86 -21.46 -0.97
N PRO A 72 -16.13 -21.52 -0.53
CA PRO A 72 -17.27 -21.78 -1.40
C PRO A 72 -17.59 -20.65 -2.39
N LEU A 73 -17.05 -19.46 -2.17
CA LEU A 73 -17.22 -18.31 -3.06
C LEU A 73 -16.00 -18.09 -3.99
N ALA A 74 -14.94 -18.89 -3.84
CA ALA A 74 -13.78 -18.80 -4.71
C ALA A 74 -14.16 -19.10 -6.17
N GLY A 75 -13.61 -18.32 -7.10
CA GLY A 75 -13.92 -18.41 -8.54
C GLY A 75 -15.16 -17.62 -8.98
N ILE A 76 -15.94 -17.05 -8.05
CA ILE A 76 -16.97 -16.07 -8.40
C ILE A 76 -16.28 -14.76 -8.74
N GLN A 77 -16.56 -14.25 -9.95
CA GLN A 77 -16.01 -12.97 -10.39
C GLN A 77 -16.87 -11.80 -9.94
N GLY A 78 -16.23 -10.77 -9.41
CA GLY A 78 -16.85 -9.49 -9.13
C GLY A 78 -16.88 -8.57 -10.36
N GLY A 79 -17.58 -7.45 -10.25
CA GLY A 79 -17.63 -6.44 -11.32
C GLY A 79 -16.29 -5.73 -11.47
N ILE A 80 -15.77 -5.67 -12.71
CA ILE A 80 -14.51 -4.99 -13.05
C ILE A 80 -14.52 -3.50 -12.70
N GLU A 81 -15.68 -2.86 -12.77
CA GLU A 81 -15.83 -1.43 -12.45
C GLU A 81 -15.45 -1.13 -11.00
N GLY A 82 -15.67 -2.08 -10.08
CA GLY A 82 -15.34 -1.90 -8.66
C GLY A 82 -13.85 -1.71 -8.37
N ILE A 83 -12.99 -2.26 -9.23
CA ILE A 83 -11.51 -2.20 -9.10
C ILE A 83 -10.84 -1.33 -10.17
N THR A 84 -11.59 -0.83 -11.16
CA THR A 84 -11.04 0.01 -12.23
C THR A 84 -11.57 1.45 -12.22
N THR A 85 -12.70 1.70 -11.56
CA THR A 85 -13.36 3.01 -11.53
C THR A 85 -13.52 3.53 -10.10
N ARG A 86 -13.87 4.82 -9.97
CA ARG A 86 -14.06 5.49 -8.68
C ARG A 86 -15.43 6.15 -8.64
N HIS A 87 -16.14 6.02 -7.53
CA HIS A 87 -17.49 6.57 -7.38
C HIS A 87 -17.53 8.10 -7.22
N SER A 88 -16.39 8.72 -6.88
CA SER A 88 -16.30 10.16 -6.61
C SER A 88 -15.73 10.97 -7.77
N GLY A 89 -15.50 10.36 -8.94
CA GLY A 89 -14.83 11.00 -10.08
C GLY A 89 -13.31 11.16 -9.94
N LYS A 90 -12.74 10.65 -8.84
CA LYS A 90 -11.28 10.52 -8.65
C LYS A 90 -10.68 9.56 -9.67
N THR A 91 -9.37 9.62 -9.84
CA THR A 91 -8.59 8.85 -10.80
C THR A 91 -7.56 7.98 -10.08
N PRO A 92 -6.90 7.01 -10.75
CA PRO A 92 -5.81 6.27 -10.13
C PRO A 92 -4.67 7.14 -9.59
N ALA A 93 -4.48 8.34 -10.17
CA ALA A 93 -3.47 9.28 -9.71
C ALA A 93 -3.81 9.87 -8.33
N ASP A 94 -5.06 9.80 -7.89
CA ASP A 94 -5.53 10.27 -6.59
C ASP A 94 -5.43 9.18 -5.50
N ASP A 95 -5.20 7.93 -5.89
CA ASP A 95 -5.08 6.82 -4.96
C ASP A 95 -3.87 7.04 -4.05
N ASN A 96 -4.08 6.95 -2.72
CA ASN A 96 -3.03 7.09 -1.71
C ASN A 96 -2.26 8.43 -1.73
N THR A 97 -2.86 9.51 -2.22
CA THR A 97 -2.24 10.85 -2.28
C THR A 97 -2.32 11.61 -0.95
N ASP A 98 -3.50 11.66 -0.33
CA ASP A 98 -3.71 12.31 0.97
C ASP A 98 -2.96 11.56 2.05
N PRO A 99 -2.22 12.17 2.99
CA PRO A 99 -1.58 11.41 4.06
C PRO A 99 -2.64 10.66 4.89
N PRO A 100 -2.33 9.45 5.41
CA PRO A 100 -3.23 8.78 6.34
C PRO A 100 -3.62 9.72 7.48
N GLU A 101 -4.86 9.61 7.97
CA GLU A 101 -5.34 10.39 9.11
C GLU A 101 -4.30 10.42 10.25
N HIS A 102 -4.12 11.59 10.87
CA HIS A 102 -3.06 11.88 11.86
C HIS A 102 -1.62 12.04 11.34
N ASP A 103 -1.41 12.73 10.21
CA ASP A 103 -0.08 13.06 9.65
C ASP A 103 0.81 11.83 9.36
N GLY A 104 0.19 10.69 9.01
CA GLY A 104 0.92 9.43 8.87
C GLY A 104 1.52 8.93 10.18
N ARG A 105 1.00 9.33 11.35
CA ARG A 105 1.34 8.67 12.62
C ARG A 105 0.62 7.33 12.78
N GLY A 106 -0.40 7.08 11.96
CA GLY A 106 -1.30 5.94 12.09
C GLY A 106 -1.99 5.96 13.47
N ASN A 107 -3.10 5.24 13.61
CA ASN A 107 -3.58 4.94 14.96
C ASN A 107 -2.63 3.93 15.66
N TRP A 108 -1.78 3.23 14.87
CA TRP A 108 -0.95 2.10 15.31
C TRP A 108 0.43 2.01 14.62
N GLY A 109 0.99 3.15 14.21
CA GLY A 109 2.42 3.31 13.97
C GLY A 109 2.86 3.33 12.51
N TYR A 110 3.03 4.53 11.98
CA TYR A 110 4.20 4.85 11.14
C TYR A 110 4.92 6.00 11.87
N THR A 111 5.95 5.66 12.64
CA THR A 111 6.61 6.66 13.50
C THR A 111 7.33 7.68 12.63
N TRP A 112 7.46 8.92 13.12
CA TRP A 112 8.29 9.98 12.53
C TRP A 112 9.72 9.48 12.21
N SER A 113 10.20 8.47 12.96
CA SER A 113 11.47 7.79 12.72
C SER A 113 11.51 7.00 11.39
N HIS A 114 10.41 6.38 10.96
CA HIS A 114 10.34 5.68 9.68
C HIS A 114 10.35 6.68 8.52
N LYS A 115 9.52 7.74 8.60
CA LYS A 115 9.56 8.86 7.63
C LYS A 115 10.96 9.46 7.53
N ASN A 116 11.62 9.73 8.67
CA ASN A 116 13.00 10.22 8.68
C ASN A 116 14.01 9.25 8.10
N THR A 117 13.88 7.95 8.39
CA THR A 117 14.79 6.93 7.86
C THR A 117 14.64 6.84 6.35
N ARG A 118 13.42 6.97 5.84
CA ARG A 118 13.10 7.02 4.41
C ARG A 118 13.64 8.28 3.75
N THR A 119 13.42 9.46 4.35
CA THR A 119 14.01 10.72 3.89
C THR A 119 15.54 10.66 3.88
N ARG A 120 16.16 10.03 4.90
CA ARG A 120 17.61 9.82 4.97
C ARG A 120 18.10 8.88 3.87
N LYS A 121 17.48 7.71 3.69
CA LYS A 121 17.84 6.75 2.62
C LYS A 121 17.75 7.39 1.24
N HIS A 122 16.64 8.07 0.94
CA HIS A 122 16.45 8.75 -0.34
C HIS A 122 17.49 9.85 -0.55
N ARG A 123 17.78 10.67 0.47
CA ARG A 123 18.84 11.69 0.41
C ARG A 123 20.22 11.07 0.19
N ASP A 124 20.52 9.96 0.87
CA ASP A 124 21.82 9.31 0.78
C ASP A 124 21.99 8.62 -0.59
N GLN A 125 20.92 8.09 -1.20
CA GLN A 125 20.91 7.59 -2.59
C GLN A 125 21.12 8.69 -3.62
N GLN A 126 20.61 9.90 -3.37
CA GLN A 126 20.74 11.06 -4.25
C GLN A 126 21.95 11.93 -3.94
N ARG A 127 22.76 11.56 -2.93
CA ARG A 127 23.92 12.35 -2.53
C ARG A 127 24.97 12.27 -3.64
N PRO A 128 25.38 13.40 -4.24
CA PRO A 128 26.47 13.39 -5.19
C PRO A 128 27.74 12.90 -4.48
N THR A 129 28.50 12.02 -5.13
CA THR A 129 29.85 11.70 -4.65
C THR A 129 30.65 12.99 -4.61
N PRO A 130 31.33 13.28 -3.48
CA PRO A 130 32.22 14.43 -3.43
C PRO A 130 33.26 14.31 -4.56
N PRO A 131 33.63 15.43 -5.20
CA PRO A 131 34.68 15.40 -6.21
C PRO A 131 35.95 14.78 -5.61
N PRO A 132 36.73 14.02 -6.40
CA PRO A 132 37.95 13.41 -5.89
C PRO A 132 38.88 14.50 -5.35
N ASP A 133 39.42 14.27 -4.15
CA ASP A 133 40.43 15.13 -3.53
C ASP A 133 41.69 15.10 -4.41
N ASN A 134 41.79 16.05 -5.33
CA ASN A 134 42.95 16.27 -6.18
C ASN A 134 43.97 17.24 -5.55
N GLU A 135 43.74 17.69 -4.32
CA GLU A 135 44.67 18.55 -3.60
C GLU A 135 45.67 17.68 -2.83
N PRO A 136 46.97 17.67 -3.22
CA PRO A 136 47.98 17.00 -2.43
C PRO A 136 48.05 17.65 -1.03
N PRO A 137 48.32 16.85 0.02
CA PRO A 137 48.34 17.34 1.39
C PRO A 137 49.32 18.53 1.52
N PRO A 138 48.98 19.56 2.31
CA PRO A 138 49.86 20.68 2.52
C PRO A 138 51.06 20.24 3.37
N PHE A 139 52.15 19.90 2.67
CA PHE A 139 53.51 19.59 3.13
C PHE A 139 53.68 18.63 4.32
#